data_AF-A0A949HEY1-F1
#
_entry.id   AF-A0A949HEY1-F1
#
_cell.length_a   1.000
_cell.length_b   1.000
_cell.length_c   1.000
_cell.angle_alpha   90.00
_cell.angle_beta   90.00
_cell.angle_gamma   90.00
#
_symmetry.space_group_name_H-M   'P 1'
#
loop_
_entity.id
_entity.type
_entity.pdbx_description
1 polymer ?
#
loop_
_entity_poly.entity_id
_entity_poly.type
_entity_poly.pdbx_seq_one_letter_code
_entity_poly.pdbx_strand_id
1 'polypeptide(L)'
;MSDYFTYPDPTRDHAGFGQRVVFGDADHVIAEALMIRPLGREFEVICHTCTRTGLLAPLLRGVATLRPTTRLARLLRAEPHYHGGPVRLVACAAGAETPGVAQNLADLLQVVVVAPTAPLGPWHGRLEIYGGRWRRFRPFAHA
;
A
#
# COMPACT_ATOMS: atom_id res chain seq x y z
N MET A 1 18.50 1.27 -21.07
CA MET A 1 17.60 0.10 -21.01
C MET A 1 16.60 0.39 -19.92
N SER A 2 15.45 0.95 -20.30
CA SER A 2 14.39 1.35 -19.37
C SER A 2 13.14 0.59 -19.76
N ASP A 3 13.07 -0.67 -19.33
CA ASP A 3 11.82 -1.42 -19.39
C ASP A 3 10.98 -0.94 -18.20
N TYR A 4 10.30 0.19 -18.39
CA TYR A 4 9.21 0.60 -17.51
C TYR A 4 8.20 -0.54 -17.49
N PHE A 5 7.82 -1.00 -16.29
CA PHE A 5 6.75 -1.97 -16.09
C PHE A 5 5.49 -1.50 -16.83
N THR A 6 5.25 -2.06 -18.02
CA THR A 6 4.06 -1.74 -18.80
C THR A 6 2.86 -2.33 -18.08
N TYR A 7 1.97 -1.47 -17.58
CA TYR A 7 0.69 -1.92 -17.05
C TYR A 7 -0.05 -2.67 -18.17
N PRO A 8 -0.53 -3.90 -17.91
CA PRO A 8 -1.20 -4.68 -18.95
C PRO A 8 -2.58 -4.12 -19.34
N ASP A 9 -3.07 -3.07 -18.67
CA ASP A 9 -4.35 -2.43 -18.99
C ASP A 9 -4.40 -0.99 -18.41
N PRO A 10 -4.46 0.08 -19.23
CA PRO A 10 -4.59 1.46 -18.75
C PRO A 10 -5.96 1.77 -18.11
N THR A 11 -6.92 0.83 -18.14
CA THR A 11 -8.19 0.93 -17.43
C THR A 11 -8.17 0.27 -16.04
N ARG A 12 -7.13 -0.50 -15.73
CA ARG A 12 -6.90 -1.04 -14.39
C ARG A 12 -6.15 -0.03 -13.54
N ASP A 13 -6.79 0.41 -12.46
CA ASP A 13 -6.22 1.31 -11.46
C ASP A 13 -5.27 0.60 -10.47
N HIS A 14 -4.99 -0.69 -10.69
CA HIS A 14 -4.09 -1.51 -9.91
C HIS A 14 -3.52 -2.71 -10.68
N ALA A 15 -2.34 -3.19 -10.27
CA ALA A 15 -1.70 -4.39 -10.82
C ALA A 15 -1.18 -5.30 -9.70
N GLY A 16 -1.55 -6.58 -9.76
CA GLY A 16 -1.09 -7.63 -8.86
C GLY A 16 0.22 -8.28 -9.33
N PHE A 17 1.14 -8.51 -8.40
CA PHE A 17 2.43 -9.17 -8.64
C PHE A 17 2.71 -10.19 -7.52
N GLY A 18 2.11 -11.38 -7.61
CA GLY A 18 2.22 -12.38 -6.55
C GLY A 18 1.71 -11.83 -5.21
N GLN A 19 2.57 -11.75 -4.19
CA GLN A 19 2.20 -11.28 -2.84
C GLN A 19 2.03 -9.75 -2.74
N ARG A 20 1.76 -9.07 -3.86
CA ARG A 20 1.74 -7.61 -3.94
C ARG A 20 0.61 -7.11 -4.82
N VAL A 21 0.12 -5.92 -4.49
CA VAL A 21 -0.70 -5.11 -5.39
C VAL A 21 -0.20 -3.67 -5.37
N VAL A 22 -0.14 -3.05 -6.54
CA VAL A 22 0.20 -1.64 -6.72
C VAL A 22 -1.07 -0.89 -7.06
N PHE A 23 -1.36 0.20 -6.34
CA PHE A 23 -2.45 1.13 -6.67
C PHE A 23 -1.87 2.48 -7.13
N GLY A 24 -2.10 2.84 -8.40
CA GLY A 24 -1.57 4.06 -9.04
C GLY A 24 -0.52 3.79 -10.12
N ASP A 25 -0.10 4.83 -10.85
CA ASP A 25 0.96 4.76 -11.87
C ASP A 25 2.32 4.41 -11.26
N ALA A 26 3.07 3.50 -11.89
CA ALA A 26 4.41 3.09 -11.43
C ALA A 26 5.45 4.19 -11.70
N ASP A 27 5.59 5.13 -10.76
CA ASP A 27 6.73 6.04 -10.77
C ASP A 27 8.00 5.36 -10.23
N HIS A 28 9.12 6.09 -10.22
CA HIS A 28 10.42 5.54 -9.82
C HIS A 28 10.41 4.95 -8.40
N VAL A 29 9.64 5.52 -7.46
CA VAL A 29 9.56 5.04 -6.08
C VAL A 29 8.80 3.72 -6.02
N ILE A 30 7.71 3.59 -6.78
CA ILE A 30 6.95 2.34 -6.89
C ILE A 30 7.80 1.27 -7.61
N ALA A 31 8.49 1.63 -8.68
CA ALA A 31 9.38 0.71 -9.39
C ALA A 31 10.50 0.20 -8.48
N GLU A 32 11.15 1.08 -7.71
CA GLU A 32 12.18 0.68 -6.75
C GLU A 32 11.61 -0.15 -5.59
N ALA A 33 10.41 0.17 -5.10
CA ALA A 33 9.72 -0.63 -4.09
C ALA A 33 9.40 -2.05 -4.59
N LEU A 34 9.05 -2.21 -5.88
CA LEU A 34 8.83 -3.51 -6.51
C LEU A 34 10.13 -4.32 -6.64
N MET A 35 11.28 -3.67 -6.81
CA MET A 35 12.59 -4.35 -6.89
C MET A 35 13.10 -4.85 -5.55
N ILE A 36 12.63 -4.27 -4.45
CA ILE A 36 12.97 -4.71 -3.09
C ILE A 36 12.19 -5.98 -2.79
N ARG A 37 12.80 -7.01 -2.19
CA ARG A 37 12.11 -8.27 -1.85
C ARG A 37 11.07 -8.04 -0.73
N PRO A 38 9.89 -8.68 -0.77
CA PRO A 38 8.92 -8.56 0.32
C PRO A 38 9.55 -9.03 1.63
N LEU A 39 9.42 -8.22 2.68
CA LEU A 39 9.96 -8.52 3.99
C LEU A 39 8.91 -9.24 4.84
N GLY A 40 8.59 -10.50 4.51
CA GLY A 40 7.76 -11.34 5.38
C GLY A 40 6.64 -12.10 4.68
N ARG A 41 5.58 -12.39 5.44
CA ARG A 41 4.40 -13.14 4.99
C ARG A 41 3.19 -12.24 4.70
N GLU A 42 3.34 -10.95 4.93
CA GLU A 42 2.34 -9.92 4.67
C GLU A 42 2.08 -9.76 3.16
N PHE A 43 0.83 -9.51 2.78
CA PHE A 43 0.49 -9.03 1.44
C PHE A 43 0.82 -7.55 1.33
N GLU A 44 1.64 -7.17 0.36
CA GLU A 44 2.10 -5.78 0.24
C GLU A 44 1.16 -4.95 -0.63
N VAL A 45 0.78 -3.79 -0.11
CA VAL A 45 -0.02 -2.80 -0.82
C VAL A 45 0.86 -1.58 -1.05
N ILE A 46 1.27 -1.38 -2.30
CA ILE A 46 2.18 -0.31 -2.69
C ILE A 46 1.34 0.83 -3.27
N CYS A 47 1.49 2.03 -2.72
CA CYS A 47 0.73 3.19 -3.16
C CYS A 47 1.45 4.50 -2.81
N HIS A 48 1.13 5.57 -3.53
CA HIS A 48 1.58 6.91 -3.16
C HIS A 48 0.85 7.46 -1.95
N THR A 49 1.44 8.54 -1.40
CA THR A 49 0.95 9.43 -0.34
C THR A 49 -0.37 9.03 0.31
N CYS A 50 -0.31 8.68 1.59
CA CYS A 50 -1.52 8.50 2.37
C CYS A 50 -2.03 9.85 2.90
N THR A 51 -3.34 9.94 3.11
CA THR A 51 -3.97 10.95 3.95
C THR A 51 -4.65 10.26 5.13
N ARG A 52 -5.17 11.02 6.10
CA ARG A 52 -5.98 10.49 7.22
C ARG A 52 -7.13 9.57 6.75
N THR A 53 -7.69 9.82 5.56
CA THR A 53 -8.96 9.24 5.10
C THR A 53 -8.83 8.23 3.95
N GLY A 54 -7.64 8.05 3.36
CA GLY A 54 -7.44 7.13 2.23
C GLY A 54 -6.05 7.19 1.62
N LEU A 55 -5.82 6.35 0.61
CA LEU A 55 -4.59 6.34 -0.18
C LEU A 55 -4.77 7.20 -1.44
N LEU A 56 -3.76 7.99 -1.81
CA LEU A 56 -3.76 8.69 -3.09
C LEU A 56 -3.17 7.75 -4.15
N ALA A 57 -4.04 7.31 -5.06
CA ALA A 57 -3.58 6.68 -6.28
C ALA A 57 -3.48 7.78 -7.35
N PRO A 58 -2.27 8.17 -7.80
CA PRO A 58 -2.15 8.95 -9.03
C PRO A 58 -2.74 8.10 -10.15
N LEU A 59 -3.80 8.61 -10.78
CA LEU A 59 -4.26 8.09 -12.05
C LEU A 59 -3.51 8.80 -13.17
N LEU A 60 -3.39 8.10 -14.31
CA LEU A 60 -2.90 8.61 -15.58
C LEU A 60 -3.14 10.12 -15.74
N ARG A 61 -2.08 10.86 -16.10
CA ARG A 61 -2.07 12.31 -16.40
C ARG A 61 -2.04 13.25 -15.18
N GLY A 62 -1.54 12.79 -14.04
CA GLY A 62 -1.20 13.67 -12.91
C GLY A 62 -2.38 14.06 -12.01
N VAL A 63 -3.51 13.37 -12.12
CA VAL A 63 -4.66 13.58 -11.22
C VAL A 63 -4.63 12.53 -10.11
N ALA A 64 -4.40 12.97 -8.88
CA ALA A 64 -4.49 12.10 -7.72
C ALA A 64 -5.96 11.85 -7.36
N THR A 65 -6.36 10.58 -7.27
CA THR A 65 -7.67 10.23 -6.70
C THR A 65 -7.50 9.66 -5.31
N LEU A 66 -8.24 10.23 -4.35
CA LEU A 66 -8.37 9.63 -3.04
C LEU A 66 -9.14 8.32 -3.17
N ARG A 67 -8.53 7.22 -2.75
CA ARG A 67 -9.18 5.91 -2.59
C ARG A 67 -9.57 5.76 -1.12
N PRO A 68 -10.87 5.86 -0.78
CA PRO A 68 -11.33 5.59 0.57
C PRO A 68 -10.94 4.18 1.01
N THR A 69 -10.67 4.00 2.30
CA THR A 69 -10.28 2.70 2.88
C THR A 69 -11.30 1.59 2.61
N THR A 70 -12.59 1.91 2.54
CA THR A 70 -13.67 0.97 2.16
C THR A 70 -13.49 0.44 0.74
N ARG A 71 -13.14 1.31 -0.22
CA ARG A 71 -12.87 0.92 -1.60
C ARG A 71 -11.59 0.10 -1.69
N LEU A 72 -10.54 0.50 -0.96
CA LEU A 72 -9.29 -0.26 -0.89
C LEU A 72 -9.50 -1.68 -0.34
N ALA A 73 -10.24 -1.83 0.76
CA ALA A 73 -10.56 -3.13 1.34
C ALA A 73 -11.34 -4.03 0.35
N ARG A 74 -12.27 -3.46 -0.41
CA ARG A 74 -13.01 -4.19 -1.45
C ARG A 74 -12.10 -4.64 -2.59
N LEU A 75 -11.19 -3.78 -3.05
CA LEU A 75 -10.23 -4.13 -4.11
C LEU A 75 -9.27 -5.22 -3.65
N LEU A 76 -8.75 -5.12 -2.42
CA LEU A 76 -7.89 -6.17 -1.85
C LEU A 76 -8.60 -7.51 -1.75
N ARG A 77 -9.86 -7.54 -1.30
CA ARG A 77 -10.65 -8.78 -1.26
C ARG A 77 -10.91 -9.39 -2.64
N ALA A 78 -10.91 -8.57 -3.69
CA ALA A 78 -11.08 -9.02 -5.07
C ALA A 78 -9.76 -9.41 -5.74
N GLU A 79 -8.61 -9.11 -5.13
CA GLU A 79 -7.29 -9.41 -5.67
C GLU A 79 -7.03 -10.93 -5.61
N PRO A 80 -6.80 -11.60 -6.75
CA PRO A 80 -6.69 -13.07 -6.81
C PRO A 80 -5.61 -13.67 -5.91
N HIS A 81 -4.55 -12.90 -5.64
CA HIS A 81 -3.42 -13.36 -4.84
C HIS A 81 -3.52 -12.99 -3.35
N TYR A 82 -4.57 -12.27 -2.94
CA TYR A 82 -4.80 -11.96 -1.54
C TYR A 82 -5.78 -12.96 -0.91
N HIS A 83 -5.30 -13.70 0.07
CA HIS A 83 -6.06 -14.78 0.73
C HIS A 83 -6.51 -14.41 2.16
N GLY A 84 -6.63 -13.12 2.48
CA GLY A 84 -7.11 -12.66 3.80
C GLY A 84 -6.05 -12.69 4.92
N GLY A 85 -4.77 -12.59 4.58
CA GLY A 85 -3.67 -12.54 5.55
C GLY A 85 -3.28 -11.12 6.00
N PRO A 86 -2.28 -10.98 6.87
CA PRO A 86 -1.72 -9.68 7.26
C PRO A 86 -1.32 -8.84 6.06
N VAL A 87 -1.46 -7.52 6.17
CA VAL A 87 -1.16 -6.56 5.10
C VAL A 87 -0.02 -5.64 5.51
N ARG A 88 0.87 -5.31 4.58
CA ARG A 88 1.90 -4.28 4.75
C ARG A 88 1.63 -3.13 3.77
N LEU A 89 1.37 -1.93 4.29
CA LEU A 89 1.23 -0.72 3.49
C LEU A 89 2.60 -0.12 3.20
N VAL A 90 2.99 -0.09 1.94
CA VAL A 90 4.16 0.64 1.44
C VAL A 90 3.66 1.98 0.90
N ALA A 91 3.37 2.91 1.81
CA ALA A 91 2.87 4.25 1.51
C ALA A 91 3.30 5.26 2.59
N CYS A 92 3.81 6.43 2.20
CA CYS A 92 4.39 7.42 3.12
C CYS A 92 3.44 7.78 4.26
N ALA A 93 3.92 7.64 5.52
CA ALA A 93 3.21 8.01 6.75
C ALA A 93 1.83 7.32 6.98
N ALA A 94 1.52 6.22 6.29
CA ALA A 94 0.23 5.51 6.41
C ALA A 94 -0.08 4.99 7.82
N GLY A 95 0.96 4.87 8.65
CA GLY A 95 0.86 4.50 10.05
C GLY A 95 1.08 5.66 11.01
N ALA A 96 1.00 6.93 10.61
CA ALA A 96 1.25 8.05 11.52
C ALA A 96 0.12 8.22 12.55
N GLU A 97 -1.15 8.13 12.13
CA GLU A 97 -2.33 8.47 12.92
C GLU A 97 -3.15 7.26 13.39
N THR A 98 -3.90 7.44 14.49
CA THR A 98 -4.88 6.47 15.02
C THR A 98 -6.08 7.24 15.59
N PRO A 99 -7.33 7.04 15.09
CA PRO A 99 -7.66 6.27 13.89
C PRO A 99 -7.11 6.95 12.63
N GLY A 100 -6.72 6.14 11.65
CA GLY A 100 -6.13 6.56 10.39
C GLY A 100 -6.23 5.45 9.35
N VAL A 101 -5.68 5.66 8.15
CA VAL A 101 -5.81 4.72 7.02
C VAL A 101 -5.46 3.27 7.40
N ALA A 102 -4.38 3.05 8.14
CA ALA A 102 -3.94 1.71 8.53
C ALA A 102 -4.87 1.05 9.56
N GLN A 103 -5.37 1.81 10.54
CA GLN A 103 -6.34 1.30 11.52
C GLN A 103 -7.67 0.96 10.84
N ASN A 104 -8.19 1.89 10.03
CA ASN A 104 -9.45 1.69 9.31
C ASN A 104 -9.36 0.47 8.37
N LEU A 105 -8.22 0.25 7.73
CA LEU A 105 -8.02 -0.92 6.88
C LEU A 105 -7.94 -2.22 7.70
N ALA A 106 -7.29 -2.19 8.86
CA ALA A 106 -7.24 -3.33 9.77
C ALA A 106 -8.64 -3.72 10.24
N ASP A 107 -9.47 -2.74 10.63
CA ASP A 107 -10.85 -2.94 11.03
C ASP A 107 -11.70 -3.47 9.86
N LEU A 108 -11.57 -2.89 8.66
CA LEU A 108 -12.36 -3.32 7.50
C LEU A 108 -12.01 -4.73 7.03
N LEU A 109 -10.73 -5.11 7.03
CA LEU A 109 -10.26 -6.41 6.57
C LEU A 109 -10.26 -7.48 7.67
N GLN A 110 -10.36 -7.09 8.93
CA GLN A 110 -10.21 -7.97 10.10
C GLN A 110 -8.85 -8.69 10.12
N VAL A 111 -7.78 -7.99 9.73
CA VAL A 111 -6.39 -8.50 9.74
C VAL A 111 -5.43 -7.52 10.38
N VAL A 112 -4.21 -7.98 10.67
CA VAL A 112 -3.12 -7.09 11.08
C VAL A 112 -2.65 -6.26 9.88
N VAL A 113 -2.53 -4.95 10.06
CA VAL A 113 -1.95 -4.03 9.08
C VAL A 113 -0.63 -3.45 9.62
N VAL A 114 0.43 -3.53 8.84
CA VAL A 114 1.75 -2.93 9.13
C VAL A 114 1.92 -1.70 8.25
N ALA A 115 2.18 -0.53 8.83
CA ALA A 115 2.32 0.72 8.07
C ALA A 115 3.41 1.65 8.66
N PRO A 116 4.09 2.47 7.84
CA PRO A 116 5.18 3.33 8.28
C PRO A 116 4.63 4.60 8.95
N THR A 117 5.22 5.02 10.08
CA THR A 117 4.79 6.23 10.81
C THR A 117 5.30 7.54 10.23
N ALA A 118 6.22 7.47 9.25
CA ALA A 118 6.86 8.63 8.63
C ALA A 118 7.08 8.37 7.13
N PRO A 119 7.64 9.33 6.36
CA PRO A 119 8.03 9.07 4.98
C PRO A 119 8.93 7.85 4.86
N LEU A 120 8.75 7.06 3.80
CA LEU A 120 9.62 5.94 3.48
C LEU A 120 10.18 6.11 2.07
N GLY A 121 11.32 5.49 1.83
CA GLY A 121 11.91 5.41 0.51
C GLY A 121 12.89 4.25 0.41
N PRO A 122 13.34 3.94 -0.81
CA PRO A 122 14.38 2.97 -1.03
C PRO A 122 15.72 3.53 -0.57
N TRP A 123 16.43 2.76 0.25
CA TRP A 123 17.80 3.04 0.68
C TRP A 123 18.58 1.72 0.76
N HIS A 124 19.74 1.66 0.10
CA HIS A 124 20.62 0.47 0.06
C HIS A 124 19.87 -0.87 -0.19
N GLY A 125 18.94 -0.89 -1.15
CA GLY A 125 18.18 -2.09 -1.53
C GLY A 125 17.11 -2.53 -0.51
N ARG A 126 16.72 -1.64 0.40
CA ARG A 126 15.65 -1.87 1.40
C ARG A 126 14.71 -0.68 1.45
N LEU A 127 13.49 -0.90 1.95
CA LEU A 127 12.56 0.19 2.27
C LEU A 127 12.89 0.71 3.66
N GLU A 128 13.39 1.94 3.73
CA GLU A 128 13.74 2.62 4.96
C GLU A 128 12.72 3.70 5.30
N ILE A 129 12.46 3.89 6.60
CA ILE A 129 11.56 4.94 7.07
C ILE A 129 12.41 6.09 7.60
N TYR A 130 12.25 7.27 7.03
CA TYR A 130 13.00 8.46 7.40
C TYR A 130 12.47 9.04 8.72
N GLY A 131 13.19 8.77 9.81
CA GLY A 131 12.87 9.28 11.15
C GLY A 131 11.63 8.65 11.82
N GLY A 132 11.19 7.49 11.34
CA GLY A 132 10.00 6.81 11.84
C GLY A 132 10.21 5.32 12.05
N ARG A 133 9.09 4.59 12.20
CA ARG A 133 9.09 3.14 12.38
C ARG A 133 7.91 2.48 11.70
N TRP A 134 8.00 1.18 11.49
CA TRP A 134 6.86 0.36 11.13
C TRP A 134 5.97 0.19 12.37
N ARG A 135 4.68 0.50 12.26
CA ARG A 135 3.67 0.32 13.30
C ARG A 135 2.68 -0.76 12.89
N ARG A 136 2.30 -1.61 13.84
CA ARG A 136 1.28 -2.66 13.68
C ARG A 136 -0.07 -2.16 14.19
N PHE A 137 -1.10 -2.37 13.40
CA PHE A 137 -2.49 -2.05 13.68
C PHE A 137 -3.26 -3.36 13.71
N ARG A 138 -4.02 -3.59 14.77
CA ARG A 138 -4.91 -4.75 14.90
C ARG A 138 -6.35 -4.27 14.75
N PRO A 139 -7.25 -5.13 14.25
CA PRO A 139 -8.67 -4.80 14.27
C PRO A 139 -9.08 -4.45 15.69
N PHE A 140 -9.86 -3.37 15.86
CA PHE A 140 -10.58 -3.18 17.10
C PHE A 140 -11.55 -4.35 17.27
N ALA A 141 -11.67 -4.86 18.49
CA ALA A 141 -12.69 -5.84 18.80
C ALA A 141 -14.05 -5.17 18.59
N HIS A 142 -14.78 -5.57 17.55
CA HIS A 142 -16.19 -5.23 17.44
C HIS A 142 -16.93 -6.08 18.48
N ALA A 143 -17.41 -5.43 19.53
CA ALA A 143 -18.32 -6.01 20.53
C ALA A 143 -19.69 -6.32 19.91
#